data_AF-A0A1V5D5Z7-F1
#
_entry.id   AF-A0A1V5D5Z7-F1
#
_cell.length_a   1.000
_cell.length_b   1.000
_cell.length_c   1.000
_cell.angle_alpha   90.00
_cell.angle_beta   90.00
_cell.angle_gamma   90.00
#
_symmetry.space_group_name_H-M   'P 1'
#
loop_
_entity.id
_entity.type
_entity.pdbx_description
1 polymer ?
#
loop_
_entity_poly.entity_id
_entity_poly.type
_entity_poly.pdbx_seq_one_letter_code
_entity_poly.pdbx_strand_id
1 'polypeptide(L)'
;MQILRNLPSISNHVSLKEFLVNVLPATTPTTPAYSGTYVFGYRTNLATTVADTYIGPVFVAARNTPTAIKYVNNLPDTISRNVGVWKYSVDQALHWADPTNMGMMMGMCSVPPKAGDPAQCFNYAGPIPAVPHLHGGEVPAAIDGGTDAWFLNQTEGYSAHGKEYYTYNYDPVADANNNFSIYRYPNTQKAGHYGSMTICSAALASMFTLAWPVPTYSQTQA
;
A
#
# COMPACT_ATOMS: atom_id res chain seq x y z
N MET A 1 2.29 11.41 -16.91
CA MET A 1 1.13 11.53 -15.97
C MET A 1 -0.13 11.13 -16.71
N GLN A 2 -0.89 10.15 -16.21
CA GLN A 2 -2.11 9.67 -16.84
C GLN A 2 -3.35 10.34 -16.20
N ILE A 3 -4.27 10.82 -17.03
CA ILE A 3 -5.53 11.42 -16.60
C ILE A 3 -6.67 10.47 -16.97
N LEU A 4 -7.50 10.11 -16.00
CA LEU A 4 -8.67 9.25 -16.18
C LEU A 4 -9.93 10.11 -16.10
N ARG A 5 -10.73 10.12 -17.17
CA ARG A 5 -11.96 10.93 -17.31
C ARG A 5 -13.15 10.05 -17.71
N ASN A 6 -14.31 10.22 -17.06
CA ASN A 6 -15.61 9.70 -17.51
C ASN A 6 -15.58 8.27 -18.09
N LEU A 7 -14.92 7.35 -17.41
CA LEU A 7 -14.75 5.99 -17.92
C LEU A 7 -15.92 5.09 -17.50
N PRO A 8 -16.62 4.43 -18.45
CA PRO A 8 -17.66 3.46 -18.15
C PRO A 8 -17.11 2.27 -17.35
N SER A 9 -18.01 1.58 -16.65
CA SER A 9 -17.80 0.71 -15.46
C SER A 9 -16.83 -0.47 -15.57
N ILE A 10 -16.18 -0.72 -16.72
CA ILE A 10 -15.41 -1.96 -16.96
C ILE A 10 -13.89 -1.77 -17.08
N SER A 11 -13.36 -0.53 -17.09
CA SER A 11 -11.91 -0.28 -17.21
C SER A 11 -11.27 0.57 -16.11
N ASN A 12 -11.99 0.89 -15.02
CA ASN A 12 -11.47 1.73 -13.94
C ASN A 12 -10.81 0.91 -12.85
N HIS A 13 -9.67 0.29 -13.17
CA HIS A 13 -8.84 -0.28 -12.12
C HIS A 13 -7.51 0.44 -12.01
N VAL A 14 -7.04 0.52 -10.77
CA VAL A 14 -5.70 0.99 -10.44
C VAL A 14 -5.10 -0.04 -9.50
N SER A 15 -3.91 -0.51 -9.84
CA SER A 15 -3.18 -1.46 -9.03
C SER A 15 -2.12 -0.75 -8.20
N LEU A 16 -2.08 -1.04 -6.91
CA LEU A 16 -0.95 -0.75 -6.05
C LEU A 16 0.17 -1.75 -6.34
N LYS A 17 1.34 -1.26 -6.73
CA LYS A 17 2.45 -2.10 -7.24
C LYS A 17 3.80 -1.55 -6.80
N GLU A 18 4.80 -2.42 -6.79
CA GLU A 18 6.21 -2.05 -6.73
C GLU A 18 6.78 -1.83 -8.14
N PHE A 19 7.52 -0.74 -8.35
CA PHE A 19 8.19 -0.44 -9.63
C PHE A 19 9.35 0.55 -9.46
N LEU A 20 10.21 0.66 -10.48
CA LEU A 20 11.30 1.64 -10.53
C LEU A 20 10.82 3.00 -11.05
N VAL A 21 11.33 4.07 -10.43
CA VAL A 21 11.17 5.47 -10.88
C VAL A 21 12.50 6.17 -10.93
N ASN A 22 12.70 7.02 -11.94
CA ASN A 22 13.81 7.98 -11.95
C ASN A 22 13.52 9.13 -11.00
N VAL A 23 13.87 8.97 -9.73
CA VAL A 23 13.78 10.03 -8.71
C VAL A 23 14.99 10.95 -8.80
N LEU A 24 16.15 10.38 -9.12
CA LEU A 24 17.41 11.09 -9.30
C LEU A 24 17.82 11.09 -10.79
N PRO A 25 18.65 12.04 -11.24
CA PRO A 25 19.26 11.95 -12.56
C PRO A 25 20.09 10.67 -12.74
N ALA A 26 20.14 10.12 -13.96
CA ALA A 26 20.97 8.95 -14.26
C ALA A 26 22.47 9.16 -14.00
N THR A 27 22.91 10.43 -13.97
CA THR A 27 24.29 10.83 -13.68
C THR A 27 24.61 10.94 -12.18
N THR A 28 23.65 10.64 -11.30
CA THR A 28 23.89 10.68 -9.86
C THR A 28 24.98 9.68 -9.47
N PRO A 29 26.07 10.13 -8.80
CA PRO A 29 27.21 9.27 -8.47
C PRO A 29 26.82 8.31 -7.35
N THR A 30 26.38 7.12 -7.75
CA THR A 30 26.03 5.99 -6.87
C THR A 30 26.85 4.78 -7.27
N THR A 31 27.13 3.91 -6.29
CA THR A 31 27.82 2.64 -6.51
C THR A 31 26.96 1.52 -5.93
N PRO A 32 26.33 0.66 -6.76
CA PRO A 32 26.37 0.63 -8.24
C PRO A 32 25.66 1.83 -8.89
N ALA A 33 25.86 2.01 -10.20
CA ALA A 33 25.27 3.10 -10.97
C ALA A 33 23.73 3.14 -10.81
N TYR A 34 23.18 4.36 -10.74
CA TYR A 34 21.77 4.58 -10.46
C TYR A 34 20.91 3.98 -11.58
N SER A 35 20.02 3.05 -11.22
CA SER A 35 19.10 2.37 -12.14
C SER A 35 17.63 2.72 -11.85
N GLY A 36 17.40 3.70 -10.99
CA GLY A 36 16.08 4.07 -10.48
C GLY A 36 15.93 3.76 -8.99
N THR A 37 14.83 4.24 -8.43
CA THR A 37 14.43 4.00 -7.05
C THR A 37 13.17 3.14 -7.06
N TYR A 38 13.18 2.02 -6.35
CA TYR A 38 11.97 1.23 -6.14
C TYR A 38 11.00 1.99 -5.24
N VAL A 39 9.74 2.03 -5.66
CA VAL A 39 8.65 2.68 -4.94
C VAL A 39 7.41 1.81 -4.97
N PHE A 40 6.52 2.01 -4.00
CA PHE A 40 5.13 1.56 -4.09
C PHE A 40 4.28 2.70 -4.66
N GLY A 41 3.37 2.37 -5.58
CA GLY A 41 2.52 3.38 -6.19
C GLY A 41 1.34 2.80 -6.94
N TYR A 42 0.37 3.67 -7.23
CA TYR A 42 -0.82 3.35 -7.99
C TYR A 42 -0.56 3.42 -9.50
N ARG A 43 -0.91 2.35 -10.23
CA ARG A 43 -0.72 2.21 -11.68
C ARG A 43 -1.92 1.58 -12.36
N THR A 44 -2.29 2.12 -13.51
CA THR A 44 -3.30 1.58 -14.43
C THR A 44 -2.74 0.49 -15.34
N ASN A 45 -1.42 0.53 -15.62
CA ASN A 45 -0.74 -0.40 -16.53
C ASN A 45 0.42 -1.10 -15.80
N LEU A 46 0.77 -2.31 -16.27
CA LEU A 46 2.01 -3.00 -15.93
C LEU A 46 3.14 -2.46 -16.81
N ALA A 47 3.71 -1.30 -16.48
CA ALA A 47 4.86 -0.81 -17.23
C ALA A 47 6.06 -1.75 -16.99
N THR A 48 6.68 -2.23 -18.07
CA THR A 48 7.87 -3.10 -18.05
C THR A 48 9.18 -2.29 -18.03
N THR A 49 9.08 -0.97 -17.92
CA THR A 49 10.21 -0.02 -17.95
C THR A 49 10.20 0.87 -16.72
N VAL A 50 11.34 1.51 -16.42
CA VAL A 50 11.43 2.55 -15.39
C VAL A 50 10.43 3.66 -15.72
N ALA A 51 9.70 4.11 -14.70
CA ALA A 51 8.63 5.08 -14.89
C ALA A 51 9.06 6.52 -14.59
N ASP A 52 8.42 7.48 -15.24
CA ASP A 52 8.77 8.90 -15.13
C ASP A 52 8.34 9.54 -13.79
N THR A 53 7.35 8.97 -13.11
CA THR A 53 6.81 9.54 -11.87
C THR A 53 6.24 8.47 -10.97
N TYR A 54 6.44 8.58 -9.65
CA TYR A 54 5.78 7.71 -8.66
C TYR A 54 4.33 8.14 -8.38
N ILE A 55 3.91 9.32 -8.86
CA ILE A 55 2.56 9.83 -8.67
C ILE A 55 1.57 8.96 -9.45
N GLY A 56 0.48 8.61 -8.78
CA GLY A 56 -0.62 7.84 -9.35
C GLY A 56 -1.36 8.58 -10.47
N PRO A 57 -2.34 7.92 -11.12
CA PRO A 57 -3.19 8.58 -12.09
C PRO A 57 -4.01 9.69 -11.43
N VAL A 58 -4.32 10.73 -12.20
CA VAL A 58 -5.28 11.76 -11.77
C VAL A 58 -6.67 11.36 -12.22
N PHE A 59 -7.57 11.26 -11.25
CA PHE A 59 -8.99 11.05 -11.47
C PHE A 59 -9.68 12.40 -11.63
N VAL A 60 -10.41 12.57 -12.73
CA VAL A 60 -11.28 13.72 -12.96
C VAL A 60 -12.71 13.22 -12.91
N ALA A 61 -13.44 13.64 -11.88
CA ALA A 61 -14.83 13.28 -11.65
C ALA A 61 -15.75 14.49 -11.83
N ALA A 62 -16.98 14.24 -12.28
CA ALA A 62 -18.02 15.24 -12.35
C ALA A 62 -18.91 15.16 -11.09
N ARG A 63 -19.34 16.32 -10.59
CA ARG A 63 -20.27 16.39 -9.46
C ARG A 63 -21.57 15.65 -9.81
N ASN A 64 -22.11 14.93 -8.84
CA ASN A 64 -23.32 14.10 -8.95
C ASN A 64 -23.22 12.98 -10.00
N THR A 65 -22.01 12.64 -10.45
CA THR A 65 -21.76 11.49 -11.32
C THR A 65 -20.95 10.47 -10.54
N PRO A 66 -21.56 9.37 -10.04
CA PRO A 66 -20.84 8.38 -9.27
C PRO A 66 -19.71 7.72 -10.08
N THR A 67 -18.54 7.56 -9.48
CA THR A 67 -17.38 6.92 -10.10
C THR A 67 -16.97 5.69 -9.31
N ALA A 68 -16.97 4.54 -9.96
CA ALA A 68 -16.45 3.30 -9.39
C ALA A 68 -14.98 3.11 -9.77
N ILE A 69 -14.13 2.88 -8.77
CA ILE A 69 -12.71 2.55 -8.93
C ILE A 69 -12.43 1.20 -8.27
N LYS A 70 -11.84 0.27 -9.03
CA LYS A 70 -11.31 -0.99 -8.54
C LYS A 70 -9.84 -0.81 -8.14
N TYR A 71 -9.57 -0.84 -6.84
CA TYR A 71 -8.21 -0.83 -6.29
C TYR A 71 -7.72 -2.27 -6.18
N VAL A 72 -6.61 -2.59 -6.81
CA VAL A 72 -6.03 -3.94 -6.79
C VAL A 72 -4.72 -3.89 -6.02
N ASN A 73 -4.53 -4.75 -5.03
CA ASN A 73 -3.28 -4.90 -4.33
C ASN A 73 -2.42 -5.90 -5.08
N ASN A 74 -1.39 -5.42 -5.77
CA ASN A 74 -0.37 -6.22 -6.44
C ASN A 74 1.01 -5.97 -5.81
N LEU A 75 1.05 -5.61 -4.52
CA LEU A 75 2.32 -5.50 -3.82
C LEU A 75 2.95 -6.89 -3.69
N PRO A 76 4.29 -6.97 -3.74
CA PRO A 76 5.01 -8.17 -3.35
C PRO A 76 4.82 -8.45 -1.85
N ASP A 77 5.18 -9.65 -1.45
CA ASP A 77 5.30 -9.99 -0.02
C ASP A 77 6.56 -9.38 0.61
N THR A 78 6.71 -9.53 1.92
CA THR A 78 7.90 -9.08 2.65
C THR A 78 9.15 -9.91 2.36
N ILE A 79 9.17 -10.82 1.38
CA ILE A 79 10.37 -11.57 0.96
C ILE A 79 10.86 -11.07 -0.40
N SER A 80 9.96 -10.90 -1.36
CA SER A 80 10.20 -10.60 -2.77
C SER A 80 10.26 -9.11 -3.11
N ARG A 81 9.78 -8.21 -2.22
CA ARG A 81 9.95 -6.75 -2.31
C ARG A 81 11.41 -6.28 -2.44
N ASN A 82 11.57 -5.19 -3.16
CA ASN A 82 12.76 -4.34 -3.20
C ASN A 82 12.67 -3.16 -2.22
N VAL A 83 11.46 -2.64 -1.95
CA VAL A 83 11.21 -1.58 -0.96
C VAL A 83 11.30 -2.17 0.45
N GLY A 84 12.39 -1.86 1.15
CA GLY A 84 12.71 -2.48 2.44
C GLY A 84 11.88 -2.02 3.64
N VAL A 85 11.28 -0.82 3.60
CA VAL A 85 10.67 -0.18 4.79
C VAL A 85 9.61 -1.08 5.46
N TRP A 86 8.82 -1.81 4.66
CA TRP A 86 7.78 -2.68 5.21
C TRP A 86 8.35 -3.85 6.02
N LYS A 87 9.48 -4.42 5.59
CA LYS A 87 10.07 -5.59 6.22
C LYS A 87 10.90 -5.25 7.45
N TYR A 88 11.39 -4.01 7.54
CA TYR A 88 12.31 -3.59 8.60
C TYR A 88 11.70 -2.61 9.59
N SER A 89 10.50 -2.10 9.35
CA SER A 89 9.90 -1.04 10.18
C SER A 89 8.49 -1.35 10.68
N VAL A 90 7.93 -2.53 10.37
CA VAL A 90 6.65 -2.97 10.92
C VAL A 90 6.89 -3.69 12.24
N ASP A 91 6.53 -3.01 13.32
CA ASP A 91 6.51 -3.55 14.68
C ASP A 91 5.15 -4.20 14.95
N GLN A 92 5.12 -5.54 15.01
CA GLN A 92 3.91 -6.31 15.27
C GLN A 92 3.45 -6.27 16.75
N ALA A 93 4.25 -5.68 17.65
CA ALA A 93 3.84 -5.46 19.04
C ALA A 93 2.89 -4.25 19.19
N LEU A 94 2.84 -3.36 18.18
CA LEU A 94 1.92 -2.23 18.13
C LEU A 94 0.61 -2.59 17.40
N HIS A 95 -0.36 -1.68 17.44
CA HIS A 95 -1.58 -1.83 16.67
C HIS A 95 -1.31 -1.64 15.17
N TRP A 96 -1.71 -2.62 14.37
CA TRP A 96 -1.52 -2.67 12.92
C TRP A 96 -2.62 -3.52 12.29
N ALA A 97 -2.55 -3.77 10.98
CA ALA A 97 -3.51 -4.58 10.25
C ALA A 97 -3.74 -6.00 10.81
N ASP A 98 -2.69 -6.64 11.33
CA ASP A 98 -2.68 -8.02 11.82
C ASP A 98 -3.26 -9.08 10.85
N PRO A 99 -2.70 -9.26 9.64
CA PRO A 99 -3.15 -10.29 8.71
C PRO A 99 -2.91 -11.72 9.20
N THR A 100 -2.03 -11.91 10.19
CA THR A 100 -1.79 -13.20 10.84
C THR A 100 -2.83 -13.53 11.92
N ASN A 101 -3.69 -12.57 12.28
CA ASN A 101 -4.68 -12.69 13.36
C ASN A 101 -4.06 -13.17 14.69
N MET A 102 -2.86 -12.67 14.99
CA MET A 102 -2.08 -13.04 16.17
C MET A 102 -2.35 -12.13 17.36
N GLY A 103 -3.08 -11.03 17.15
CA GLY A 103 -3.33 -9.98 18.12
C GLY A 103 -2.11 -9.10 18.38
N MET A 104 -2.35 -7.92 18.94
CA MET A 104 -1.29 -7.05 19.44
C MET A 104 -0.72 -7.59 20.77
N MET A 105 0.60 -7.44 20.96
CA MET A 105 1.30 -7.91 22.16
C MET A 105 2.01 -6.73 22.84
N MET A 106 1.25 -5.90 23.55
CA MET A 106 1.80 -4.72 24.23
C MET A 106 2.66 -5.16 25.44
N GLY A 107 3.98 -4.91 25.38
CA GLY A 107 4.87 -4.97 26.54
C GLY A 107 5.46 -6.33 26.91
N MET A 108 5.41 -7.33 26.02
CA MET A 108 5.96 -8.68 26.28
C MET A 108 7.17 -9.04 25.41
N CYS A 109 7.68 -8.10 24.61
CA CYS A 109 8.81 -8.34 23.70
C CYS A 109 10.14 -7.88 24.31
N SER A 110 11.19 -8.69 24.10
CA SER A 110 12.56 -8.22 24.34
C SER A 110 12.91 -7.12 23.33
N VAL A 111 13.76 -6.16 23.73
CA VAL A 111 14.25 -5.09 22.84
C VAL A 111 15.79 -5.13 22.81
N PRO A 112 16.43 -5.64 21.75
CA PRO A 112 15.83 -6.22 20.55
C PRO A 112 15.22 -7.62 20.79
N PRO A 113 14.34 -8.11 19.88
CA PRO A 113 13.75 -9.45 19.97
C PRO A 113 14.81 -10.55 19.98
N LYS A 114 14.59 -11.60 20.78
CA LYS A 114 15.50 -12.76 20.90
C LYS A 114 14.79 -14.08 20.63
N ALA A 115 15.57 -15.12 20.32
CA ALA A 115 15.03 -16.47 20.14
C ALA A 115 14.22 -16.91 21.38
N GLY A 116 13.00 -17.40 21.16
CA GLY A 116 12.05 -17.77 22.21
C GLY A 116 11.02 -16.69 22.54
N ASP A 117 11.20 -15.45 22.07
CA ASP A 117 10.14 -14.45 22.14
C ASP A 117 8.95 -14.85 21.24
N PRO A 118 7.72 -14.40 21.55
CA PRO A 118 6.56 -14.60 20.69
C PRO A 118 6.79 -14.10 19.26
N ALA A 119 6.13 -14.72 18.28
CA ALA A 119 6.31 -14.36 16.87
C ALA A 119 5.91 -12.89 16.56
N GLN A 120 5.01 -12.28 17.35
CA GLN A 120 4.65 -10.86 17.27
C GLN A 120 5.80 -9.91 17.66
N CYS A 121 6.87 -10.42 18.27
CA CYS A 121 8.03 -9.62 18.59
C CYS A 121 9.00 -9.48 17.42
N PHE A 122 8.87 -10.32 16.38
CA PHE A 122 9.70 -10.24 15.19
C PHE A 122 9.04 -9.37 14.13
N ASN A 123 9.82 -8.88 13.16
CA ASN A 123 9.27 -8.16 12.02
C ASN A 123 8.33 -9.05 11.22
N TYR A 124 7.26 -8.45 10.71
CA TYR A 124 6.26 -9.15 9.91
C TYR A 124 6.86 -9.82 8.67
N ALA A 125 6.55 -11.10 8.52
CA ALA A 125 6.85 -11.91 7.35
C ALA A 125 5.54 -12.27 6.65
N GLY A 126 5.27 -11.73 5.46
CA GLY A 126 4.04 -12.05 4.72
C GLY A 126 3.61 -11.01 3.66
N PRO A 127 2.40 -11.17 3.09
CA PRO A 127 1.83 -10.25 2.11
C PRO A 127 1.54 -8.87 2.72
N ILE A 128 1.72 -7.81 1.93
CA ILE A 128 1.59 -6.42 2.43
C ILE A 128 0.13 -5.95 2.39
N PRO A 129 -0.50 -5.63 3.54
CA PRO A 129 -1.86 -5.08 3.58
C PRO A 129 -1.90 -3.62 3.12
N ALA A 130 -2.93 -3.26 2.37
CA ALA A 130 -3.15 -1.90 1.90
C ALA A 130 -4.64 -1.54 1.86
N VAL A 131 -4.94 -0.26 2.03
CA VAL A 131 -6.27 0.30 1.83
C VAL A 131 -6.20 1.69 1.19
N PRO A 132 -7.01 1.97 0.15
CA PRO A 132 -7.08 3.31 -0.43
C PRO A 132 -7.88 4.27 0.47
N HIS A 133 -7.37 5.48 0.70
CA HIS A 133 -8.10 6.58 1.34
C HIS A 133 -8.19 7.78 0.38
N LEU A 134 -9.40 8.32 0.18
CA LEU A 134 -9.64 9.51 -0.63
C LEU A 134 -9.66 10.74 0.28
N HIS A 135 -8.51 11.39 0.42
CA HIS A 135 -8.40 12.57 1.27
C HIS A 135 -9.29 13.71 0.76
N GLY A 136 -10.13 14.25 1.65
CA GLY A 136 -11.07 15.32 1.34
C GLY A 136 -12.31 14.85 0.55
N GLY A 137 -12.57 13.54 0.47
CA GLY A 137 -13.79 13.00 -0.10
C GLY A 137 -14.97 13.09 0.87
N GLU A 138 -16.10 13.65 0.44
CA GLU A 138 -17.40 13.42 1.10
C GLU A 138 -17.91 12.03 0.71
N VAL A 139 -17.57 11.03 1.52
CA VAL A 139 -17.83 9.61 1.24
C VAL A 139 -18.37 8.89 2.49
N PRO A 140 -19.16 7.81 2.32
CA PRO A 140 -19.50 6.92 3.43
C PRO A 140 -18.26 6.27 4.04
N ALA A 141 -18.29 6.02 5.36
CA ALA A 141 -17.18 5.42 6.10
C ALA A 141 -16.65 4.10 5.48
N ALA A 142 -17.55 3.25 4.98
CA ALA A 142 -17.19 1.98 4.34
C ALA A 142 -16.28 2.11 3.10
N ILE A 143 -16.22 3.29 2.47
CA ILE A 143 -15.35 3.56 1.32
C ILE A 143 -14.37 4.72 1.57
N ASP A 144 -14.22 5.11 2.83
CA ASP A 144 -13.25 6.14 3.25
C ASP A 144 -11.83 5.57 3.35
N GLY A 145 -11.69 4.25 3.55
CA GLY A 145 -10.39 3.62 3.74
C GLY A 145 -9.93 3.62 5.19
N GLY A 146 -10.84 3.27 6.09
CA GLY A 146 -10.53 3.01 7.50
C GLY A 146 -9.40 1.99 7.64
N THR A 147 -8.64 2.09 8.73
CA THR A 147 -7.42 1.28 8.95
C THR A 147 -7.70 -0.22 8.99
N ASP A 148 -8.93 -0.63 9.29
CA ASP A 148 -9.37 -2.02 9.37
C ASP A 148 -10.00 -2.56 8.07
N ALA A 149 -10.03 -1.75 7.00
CA ALA A 149 -10.58 -2.13 5.69
C ALA A 149 -9.51 -2.59 4.68
N TRP A 150 -8.34 -3.00 5.17
CA TRP A 150 -7.23 -3.49 4.35
C TRP A 150 -7.54 -4.81 3.64
N PHE A 151 -6.80 -5.10 2.56
CA PHE A 151 -6.86 -6.38 1.83
C PHE A 151 -5.47 -6.78 1.31
N LEU A 152 -5.24 -8.09 1.16
CA LEU A 152 -3.96 -8.66 0.71
C LEU A 152 -3.94 -8.99 -0.78
N ASN A 153 -2.75 -9.24 -1.30
CA ASN A 153 -2.54 -9.84 -2.63
C ASN A 153 -2.49 -11.38 -2.59
N GLN A 154 -2.16 -11.97 -1.44
CA GLN A 154 -2.05 -13.41 -1.23
C GLN A 154 -2.62 -13.75 0.14
N THR A 155 -3.28 -14.90 0.26
CA THR A 155 -4.05 -15.27 1.47
C THR A 155 -3.60 -16.60 2.10
N GLU A 156 -2.65 -17.31 1.49
CA GLU A 156 -2.19 -18.59 2.05
C GLU A 156 -1.51 -18.37 3.40
N GLY A 157 -2.15 -18.84 4.48
CA GLY A 157 -1.68 -18.66 5.86
C GLY A 157 -2.00 -17.30 6.48
N TYR A 158 -2.78 -16.44 5.80
CA TYR A 158 -3.16 -15.10 6.26
C TYR A 158 -4.66 -14.84 6.05
N SER A 159 -5.23 -13.94 6.84
CA SER A 159 -6.56 -13.38 6.56
C SER A 159 -6.54 -12.62 5.23
N ALA A 160 -7.55 -12.84 4.38
CA ALA A 160 -7.62 -12.19 3.07
C ALA A 160 -7.76 -10.67 3.17
N HIS A 161 -8.47 -10.20 4.18
CA HIS A 161 -8.79 -8.80 4.41
C HIS A 161 -9.14 -8.54 5.87
N GLY A 162 -9.18 -7.26 6.25
CA GLY A 162 -9.55 -6.81 7.59
C GLY A 162 -11.05 -6.93 7.88
N LYS A 163 -11.41 -6.70 9.13
CA LYS A 163 -12.79 -6.82 9.65
C LYS A 163 -13.77 -5.79 9.08
N GLU A 164 -13.27 -4.65 8.60
CA GLU A 164 -14.08 -3.59 7.99
C GLU A 164 -13.96 -3.59 6.45
N TYR A 165 -13.42 -4.66 5.88
CA TYR A 165 -13.31 -4.78 4.43
C TYR A 165 -14.66 -4.61 3.75
N TYR A 166 -14.65 -3.80 2.70
CA TYR A 166 -15.80 -3.53 1.86
C TYR A 166 -15.38 -3.58 0.40
N THR A 167 -16.25 -4.11 -0.44
CA THR A 167 -16.19 -3.93 -1.89
C THR A 167 -17.60 -3.82 -2.44
N TYR A 168 -17.79 -2.97 -3.43
CA TYR A 168 -19.08 -2.81 -4.09
C TYR A 168 -19.51 -4.14 -4.76
N ASN A 169 -20.75 -4.56 -4.51
CA ASN A 169 -21.32 -5.85 -4.94
C ASN A 169 -20.54 -7.08 -4.42
N TYR A 170 -20.11 -7.05 -3.15
CA TYR A 170 -19.42 -8.17 -2.51
C TYR A 170 -20.19 -9.49 -2.63
N ASP A 171 -19.50 -10.51 -3.13
CA ASP A 171 -19.94 -11.89 -3.14
C ASP A 171 -19.04 -12.72 -2.21
N PRO A 172 -19.56 -13.30 -1.11
CA PRO A 172 -18.73 -13.96 -0.11
C PRO A 172 -18.02 -15.22 -0.62
N VAL A 173 -18.45 -15.79 -1.76
CA VAL A 173 -17.81 -16.97 -2.37
C VAL A 173 -16.78 -16.53 -3.41
N ALA A 174 -17.15 -15.62 -4.32
CA ALA A 174 -16.28 -15.16 -5.38
C ALA A 174 -15.17 -14.22 -4.89
N ASP A 175 -15.43 -13.44 -3.83
CA ASP A 175 -14.51 -12.45 -3.29
C ASP A 175 -13.72 -12.92 -2.06
N ALA A 176 -13.93 -14.16 -1.59
CA ALA A 176 -13.30 -14.70 -0.38
C ALA A 176 -11.76 -14.56 -0.35
N ASN A 177 -11.12 -14.59 -1.52
CA ASN A 177 -9.67 -14.47 -1.69
C ASN A 177 -9.32 -13.44 -2.76
N ASN A 178 -10.19 -12.47 -3.03
CA ASN A 178 -9.85 -11.44 -3.99
C ASN A 178 -8.71 -10.56 -3.46
N ASN A 179 -7.98 -9.92 -4.38
CA ASN A 179 -6.93 -8.97 -4.06
C ASN A 179 -7.34 -7.53 -4.36
N PHE A 180 -8.63 -7.23 -4.34
CA PHE A 180 -9.12 -5.94 -4.75
C PHE A 180 -10.27 -5.44 -3.89
N SER A 181 -10.54 -4.15 -3.97
CA SER A 181 -11.77 -3.54 -3.48
C SER A 181 -12.30 -2.54 -4.49
N ILE A 182 -13.62 -2.51 -4.68
CA ILE A 182 -14.30 -1.56 -5.57
C ILE A 182 -14.99 -0.50 -4.71
N TYR A 183 -14.53 0.75 -4.80
CA TYR A 183 -15.20 1.88 -4.15
C TYR A 183 -15.98 2.70 -5.18
N ARG A 184 -17.26 2.93 -4.89
CA ARG A 184 -18.14 3.76 -5.72
C ARG A 184 -18.34 5.11 -5.07
N TYR A 185 -17.50 6.07 -5.44
CA TYR A 185 -17.56 7.43 -4.92
C TYR A 185 -18.81 8.16 -5.44
N PRO A 186 -19.60 8.78 -4.54
CA PRO A 186 -20.85 9.44 -4.94
C PRO A 186 -20.62 10.78 -5.65
N ASN A 187 -19.50 11.45 -5.37
CA ASN A 187 -19.14 12.75 -5.94
C ASN A 187 -20.20 13.85 -5.72
N THR A 188 -20.85 13.87 -4.55
CA THR A 188 -21.89 14.85 -4.20
C THR A 188 -21.33 16.24 -3.82
N GLN A 189 -20.11 16.27 -3.28
CA GLN A 189 -19.43 17.51 -2.92
C GLN A 189 -19.08 18.38 -4.14
N LYS A 190 -18.88 19.68 -3.89
CA LYS A 190 -18.29 20.59 -4.89
C LYS A 190 -16.81 20.26 -5.06
N ALA A 191 -16.22 20.71 -6.17
CA ALA A 191 -14.77 20.65 -6.33
C ALA A 191 -14.09 21.41 -5.19
N GLY A 192 -13.24 20.71 -4.42
CA GLY A 192 -12.37 21.30 -3.42
C GLY A 192 -11.02 21.75 -4.00
N HIS A 193 -10.21 22.41 -3.17
CA HIS A 193 -8.80 22.64 -3.50
C HIS A 193 -8.07 21.28 -3.44
N TYR A 194 -7.60 20.79 -4.60
CA TYR A 194 -6.77 19.59 -4.82
C TYR A 194 -6.93 18.43 -3.81
N GLY A 195 -7.82 17.47 -4.08
CA GLY A 195 -7.81 16.17 -3.39
C GLY A 195 -6.71 15.28 -3.97
N SER A 196 -5.81 14.78 -3.12
CA SER A 196 -4.82 13.76 -3.49
C SER A 196 -5.30 12.41 -2.98
N MET A 197 -5.17 11.38 -3.81
CA MET A 197 -5.35 10.01 -3.37
C MET A 197 -4.07 9.53 -2.72
N THR A 198 -4.13 9.22 -1.43
CA THR A 198 -2.97 8.79 -0.64
C THR A 198 -3.03 7.29 -0.41
N ILE A 199 -1.88 6.62 -0.47
CA ILE A 199 -1.76 5.25 0.01
C ILE A 199 -1.82 5.31 1.54
N CYS A 200 -2.92 4.85 2.14
CA CYS A 200 -2.90 4.48 3.54
C CYS A 200 -2.41 3.02 3.59
N SER A 201 -1.17 2.85 4.01
CA SER A 201 -0.81 1.54 4.55
C SER A 201 -1.41 1.48 5.96
N ALA A 202 -2.01 0.35 6.33
CA ALA A 202 -2.53 0.13 7.68
C ALA A 202 -1.41 0.00 8.75
N ALA A 203 -0.15 0.28 8.40
CA ALA A 203 0.97 0.41 9.33
C ALA A 203 1.64 1.81 9.30
N LEU A 204 1.27 2.71 8.38
CA LEU A 204 1.81 4.06 8.30
C LEU A 204 0.77 5.03 7.75
N ALA A 205 0.23 5.86 8.65
CA ALA A 205 -0.31 7.16 8.28
C ALA A 205 0.86 8.02 7.76
N SER A 206 0.95 8.15 6.43
CA SER A 206 1.72 9.15 5.70
C SER A 206 3.16 9.40 6.19
N MET A 207 4.15 8.66 5.66
CA MET A 207 5.54 9.15 5.69
C MET A 207 6.27 8.85 4.37
N PHE A 208 6.69 9.93 3.71
CA PHE A 208 7.76 9.93 2.72
C PHE A 208 9.07 9.65 3.44
N THR A 209 9.74 8.54 3.14
CA THR A 209 11.16 8.36 3.50
C THR A 209 11.94 7.83 2.31
N LEU A 210 12.96 8.61 1.92
CA LEU A 210 14.04 8.17 1.03
C LEU A 210 14.83 7.08 1.76
N ALA A 211 14.79 5.85 1.25
CA ALA A 211 15.68 4.79 1.71
C ALA A 211 17.08 5.04 1.11
N TRP A 212 18.03 5.45 1.95
CA TRP A 212 19.46 5.40 1.64
C TRP A 212 20.02 4.03 2.05
N PRO A 213 21.03 3.48 1.33
CA PRO A 213 21.68 2.25 1.74
C PRO A 213 22.35 2.42 3.11
N VAL A 214 22.09 1.48 4.02
CA VAL A 214 22.76 1.38 5.31
C VAL A 214 24.23 1.03 5.05
N PRO A 215 25.22 1.83 5.49
CA PRO A 215 26.61 1.45 5.40
C PRO A 215 26.89 0.25 6.31
N THR A 216 27.52 -0.79 5.78
CA THR A 216 28.07 -1.88 6.59
C THR A 216 29.27 -1.35 7.36
N TYR A 217 29.15 -1.18 8.68
CA TYR A 217 30.31 -0.93 9.54
C TYR A 217 31.00 -2.27 9.84
N SER A 218 32.22 -2.43 9.34
CA SER A 218 33.16 -3.46 9.79
C SER A 218 33.64 -3.09 11.19
N GLN A 219 33.30 -3.89 12.19
CA GLN A 219 33.93 -3.80 13.51
C GLN A 219 35.36 -4.36 13.42
N THR A 220 36.33 -3.49 13.14
CA THR A 220 37.70 -3.73 13.57
C THR A 220 37.86 -3.09 14.94
N GLN A 221 37.86 -3.94 15.97
CA GLN A 221 38.25 -3.60 17.34
C GLN A 221 39.70 -3.13 17.38
N ALA A 222 39.94 -2.05 18.12
CA ALA A 222 41.17 -1.75 18.84
C ALA A 222 40.78 -1.09 20.16
#